data_AF-A0A9W9WUL4-F1
#
_entry.id   AF-A0A9W9WUL4-F1
#
_cell.length_a   1.000
_cell.length_b   1.000
_cell.length_c   1.000
_cell.angle_alpha   90.00
_cell.angle_beta   90.00
_cell.angle_gamma   90.00
#
_symmetry.space_group_name_H-M   'P 1'
#
loop_
_entity.id
_entity.type
_entity.pdbx_description
1 polymer ?
#
loop_
_entity_poly.entity_id
_entity_poly.type
_entity_poly.pdbx_seq_one_letter_code
_entity_poly.pdbx_strand_id
1 'polypeptide(L)'
;MGEFQDAVPKLKGVSNFRNWQTSLEHYLNYRNPGMWAVMTGAHVPETNNPLPTPGEEEVRLHISAEHDITPEDVTSSQIREWLQVNILQKNEEFATWHKLNAGCLFYLSASLAESIKACIRKFKVASEAYEEICSFWKLESSLAFPERYRKWVTCHYRQGGKARVFVHKWKKCLQEVQEVSPDLLPPAWQYGQFLQAIRSHPEAELLVTHHKPDLESPRILQDVISKFLSLG
;
A
#
# COMPACT_ATOMS: atom_id res chain seq x y z
N MET A 1 14.94 15.74 8.60
CA MET A 1 14.47 14.34 8.80
C MET A 1 13.26 14.27 9.74
N GLY A 2 13.08 15.21 10.68
CA GLY A 2 11.91 15.28 11.58
C GLY A 2 10.57 15.35 10.85
N GLU A 3 10.41 16.31 9.92
CA GLU A 3 9.15 16.48 9.15
C GLU A 3 8.66 15.21 8.44
N PHE A 4 9.57 14.38 7.92
CA PHE A 4 9.21 13.12 7.27
C PHE A 4 8.78 12.05 8.27
N GLN A 5 9.49 11.93 9.39
CA GLN A 5 9.18 10.91 10.41
C GLN A 5 7.87 11.22 11.15
N ASP A 6 7.50 12.50 11.22
CA ASP A 6 6.22 12.94 11.76
C ASP A 6 5.06 12.70 10.77
N ALA A 7 5.34 12.81 9.46
CA ALA A 7 4.32 12.65 8.41
C ALA A 7 4.09 11.20 7.97
N VAL A 8 5.12 10.36 7.97
CA VAL A 8 5.03 8.98 7.47
C VAL A 8 5.37 7.99 8.58
N PRO A 9 4.40 7.18 9.05
CA PRO A 9 4.65 6.21 10.10
C PRO A 9 5.61 5.13 9.61
N LYS A 10 6.40 4.54 10.50
CA LYS A 10 7.23 3.38 10.13
C LYS A 10 6.36 2.19 9.72
N LEU A 11 6.69 1.53 8.62
CA LEU A 11 6.05 0.25 8.26
C LEU A 11 6.43 -0.82 9.28
N LYS A 12 5.42 -1.37 9.96
CA LYS A 12 5.57 -2.41 11.02
C LYS A 12 5.07 -3.78 10.55
N GLY A 13 4.23 -3.82 9.52
CA GLY A 13 3.67 -5.04 8.93
C GLY A 13 2.28 -4.78 8.36
N VAL A 14 1.51 -5.84 8.17
CA VAL A 14 0.16 -5.78 7.57
C VAL A 14 -0.77 -4.78 8.26
N SER A 15 -0.74 -4.73 9.59
CA SER A 15 -1.69 -3.93 10.39
C SER A 15 -1.61 -2.43 10.14
N ASN A 16 -0.49 -1.93 9.61
CA ASN A 16 -0.35 -0.52 9.26
C ASN A 16 0.08 -0.28 7.81
N PHE A 17 0.11 -1.32 6.97
CA PHE A 17 0.59 -1.23 5.59
C PHE A 17 -0.20 -0.21 4.77
N ARG A 18 -1.54 -0.24 4.83
CA ARG A 18 -2.39 0.70 4.07
C ARG A 18 -2.17 2.15 4.51
N ASN A 19 -2.15 2.40 5.82
CA ASN A 19 -1.90 3.73 6.37
C ASN A 19 -0.49 4.25 6.00
N TRP A 20 0.52 3.38 6.10
CA TRP A 20 1.88 3.68 5.66
C TRP A 20 1.92 4.06 4.17
N GLN A 21 1.27 3.26 3.32
CA GLN A 21 1.25 3.46 1.87
C GLN A 21 0.64 4.81 1.52
N THR A 22 -0.55 5.12 2.06
CA THR A 22 -1.24 6.40 1.82
C THR A 22 -0.44 7.59 2.37
N SER A 23 0.16 7.47 3.56
CA SER A 23 0.98 8.54 4.14
C SER A 23 2.23 8.81 3.30
N LEU A 24 2.87 7.74 2.81
CA LEU A 24 4.04 7.84 1.94
C LEU A 24 3.70 8.48 0.60
N GLU A 25 2.59 8.08 -0.02
CA GLU A 25 2.08 8.68 -1.26
C GLU A 25 1.84 10.19 -1.10
N HIS A 26 1.08 10.59 -0.06
CA HIS A 26 0.79 12.00 0.21
C HIS A 26 2.06 12.81 0.44
N TYR A 27 3.01 12.30 1.24
CA TYR A 27 4.25 13.00 1.50
C TYR A 27 5.08 13.19 0.22
N LEU A 28 5.21 12.14 -0.60
CA LEU A 28 5.99 12.22 -1.84
C LEU A 28 5.38 13.19 -2.85
N ASN A 29 4.06 13.12 -3.05
CA ASN A 29 3.34 14.05 -3.93
C ASN A 29 3.45 15.50 -3.46
N TYR A 30 3.37 15.74 -2.14
CA TYR A 30 3.58 17.07 -1.56
C TYR A 30 5.01 17.57 -1.79
N ARG A 31 6.01 16.70 -1.63
CA ARG A 31 7.43 17.07 -1.75
C ARG A 31 7.83 17.36 -3.20
N ASN A 32 7.40 16.51 -4.13
CA ASN A 32 7.58 16.68 -5.56
C ASN A 32 6.57 15.79 -6.30
N PRO A 33 5.66 16.36 -7.12
CA PRO A 33 4.58 15.62 -7.78
C PRO A 33 5.04 14.43 -8.65
N GLY A 34 6.28 14.43 -9.15
CA GLY A 34 6.82 13.33 -9.96
C GLY A 34 7.33 12.14 -9.14
N MET A 35 7.53 12.29 -7.82
CA MET A 35 8.13 11.22 -7.00
C MET A 35 7.23 10.00 -6.87
N TRP A 36 5.92 10.16 -6.77
CA TRP A 36 5.03 9.01 -6.67
C TRP A 36 4.96 8.20 -7.97
N ALA A 37 4.99 8.89 -9.12
CA ALA A 37 5.06 8.22 -10.42
C ALA A 37 6.37 7.41 -10.57
N VAL A 38 7.49 7.94 -10.09
CA VAL A 38 8.76 7.19 -10.04
C VAL A 38 8.71 6.03 -9.05
N MET A 39 8.14 6.25 -7.85
CA MET A 39 8.01 5.23 -6.80
C MET A 39 7.15 4.04 -7.25
N THR A 40 6.13 4.27 -8.08
CA THR A 40 5.23 3.24 -8.58
C THR A 40 5.65 2.66 -9.93
N GLY A 41 6.69 3.21 -10.55
CA GLY A 41 7.13 2.82 -11.89
C GLY A 41 6.25 3.35 -13.02
N ALA A 42 5.30 4.24 -12.74
CA ALA A 42 4.47 4.90 -13.75
C ALA A 42 5.27 5.90 -14.61
N HIS A 43 6.41 6.37 -14.12
CA HIS A 43 7.36 7.17 -14.89
C HIS A 43 8.73 6.48 -14.93
N VAL A 44 9.15 6.15 -16.14
CA VAL A 44 10.45 5.56 -16.50
C VAL A 44 11.01 6.40 -17.64
N PRO A 45 12.29 6.78 -17.62
CA PRO A 45 12.87 7.58 -18.69
C PRO A 45 12.92 6.76 -19.97
N GLU A 46 12.83 7.42 -21.13
CA GLU A 46 12.97 6.75 -22.43
C GLU A 46 14.32 6.05 -22.59
N THR A 47 15.35 6.57 -21.92
CA THR A 47 16.72 6.09 -22.00
C THR A 47 17.16 5.49 -20.67
N ASN A 48 17.87 4.38 -20.73
CA ASN A 48 18.44 3.74 -19.54
C ASN A 48 19.80 4.33 -19.13
N ASN A 49 20.40 5.14 -20.00
CA ASN A 49 21.70 5.78 -19.80
C ASN A 49 21.71 7.14 -20.53
N PRO A 50 22.59 8.06 -20.13
CA PRO A 50 22.84 9.27 -20.90
C PRO A 50 23.26 8.92 -22.32
N LEU A 51 22.59 9.53 -23.30
CA LEU A 51 22.93 9.44 -24.71
C LEU A 51 24.23 10.20 -24.96
N PRO A 52 25.16 9.64 -25.76
CA PRO A 52 26.35 10.35 -26.18
C PRO A 52 25.97 11.52 -27.09
N THR A 53 26.75 12.60 -27.06
CA THR A 53 26.59 13.69 -28.03
C THR A 53 27.22 13.27 -29.36
N PRO A 54 26.42 13.10 -30.44
CA PRO A 54 26.95 12.74 -31.75
C PRO A 54 27.71 13.90 -32.39
N GLY A 55 28.53 13.59 -33.40
CA GLY A 55 29.19 14.63 -34.19
C GLY A 55 28.21 15.36 -35.10
N GLU A 56 28.50 16.63 -35.46
CA GLU A 56 27.62 17.41 -36.34
C GLU A 56 27.37 16.73 -37.70
N GLU A 57 28.37 16.03 -38.24
CA GLU A 57 28.26 15.31 -39.51
C GLU A 57 27.28 14.13 -39.44
N GLU A 58 27.29 13.38 -38.33
CA GLU A 58 26.32 12.30 -38.10
C GLU A 58 24.89 12.84 -38.00
N VAL A 59 24.72 13.95 -37.28
CA VAL A 59 23.41 14.62 -37.17
C VAL A 59 22.95 15.13 -38.53
N ARG A 60 23.86 15.70 -39.32
CA ARG A 60 23.60 16.18 -40.68
C ARG A 60 23.06 15.05 -41.57
N LEU A 61 23.71 13.87 -41.53
CA LEU A 61 23.26 12.68 -42.25
C LEU A 61 21.90 12.15 -41.78
N HIS A 62 21.61 12.21 -40.48
CA HIS A 62 20.30 11.79 -39.95
C HIS A 62 19.18 12.71 -40.43
N ILE A 63 19.36 14.03 -40.30
CA ILE A 63 18.36 15.02 -40.72
C ILE A 63 18.15 14.95 -42.23
N SER A 64 19.23 14.82 -43.01
CA SER A 64 19.13 14.75 -44.47
C SER A 64 18.34 13.52 -44.93
N ALA A 65 18.55 12.37 -44.27
CA ALA A 65 17.80 11.15 -44.53
C ALA A 65 16.34 11.23 -44.05
N GLU A 66 16.06 11.89 -42.93
CA GLU A 66 14.71 12.04 -42.39
C GLU A 66 13.83 12.99 -43.23
N HIS A 67 14.44 14.00 -43.86
CA HIS A 67 13.74 15.02 -44.64
C HIS A 67 13.90 14.89 -46.16
N ASP A 68 14.57 13.85 -46.66
CA ASP A 68 14.87 13.64 -48.10
C ASP A 68 15.56 14.86 -48.75
N ILE A 69 16.54 15.45 -48.05
CA ILE A 69 17.37 16.57 -48.54
C ILE A 69 18.84 16.17 -48.61
N THR A 70 19.68 16.99 -49.25
CA THR A 70 21.13 16.75 -49.23
C THR A 70 21.72 17.13 -47.88
N PRO A 71 22.80 16.46 -47.41
CA PRO A 71 23.48 16.84 -46.19
C PRO A 71 23.87 18.30 -46.18
N GLU A 72 24.33 18.86 -47.30
CA GLU A 72 24.76 20.26 -47.45
C GLU A 72 23.63 21.27 -47.16
N ASP A 73 22.39 20.92 -47.50
CA ASP A 73 21.21 21.77 -47.30
C ASP A 73 20.75 21.84 -45.83
N VAL A 74 21.26 20.96 -44.98
CA VAL A 74 20.95 20.98 -43.55
C VAL A 74 21.60 22.20 -42.90
N THR A 75 20.77 23.04 -42.28
CA THR A 75 21.22 24.23 -41.58
C THR A 75 21.73 23.91 -40.17
N SER A 76 22.63 24.74 -39.64
CA SER A 76 23.05 24.64 -38.23
C SER A 76 21.88 24.78 -37.25
N SER A 77 20.77 25.42 -37.65
CA SER A 77 19.57 25.51 -36.81
C SER A 77 18.89 24.15 -36.67
N GLN A 78 18.73 23.41 -37.77
CA GLN A 78 18.16 22.06 -37.75
C GLN A 78 19.03 21.10 -36.93
N ILE A 79 20.35 21.19 -37.04
CA ILE A 79 21.28 20.39 -36.23
C ILE A 79 21.08 20.67 -34.73
N ARG A 80 20.98 21.95 -34.33
CA ARG A 80 20.76 22.32 -32.92
C ARG A 80 19.40 21.84 -32.41
N GLU A 81 18.34 21.99 -33.20
CA GLU A 81 17.00 21.54 -32.82
C GLU A 81 16.95 20.03 -32.66
N TRP A 82 17.56 19.29 -33.59
CA TRP A 82 17.68 17.84 -33.51
C TRP A 82 18.45 17.41 -32.26
N LEU A 83 19.60 18.01 -31.98
CA LEU A 83 20.39 17.73 -30.76
C LEU A 83 19.59 18.05 -29.49
N GLN A 84 18.83 19.14 -29.49
CA GLN A 84 18.01 19.54 -28.36
C GLN A 84 16.97 18.47 -28.03
N VAL A 85 16.21 18.03 -29.03
CA VAL A 85 15.10 17.07 -28.84
C VAL A 85 15.61 15.65 -28.62
N ASN A 86 16.58 15.20 -29.41
CA ASN A 86 16.98 13.80 -29.43
C ASN A 86 18.05 13.45 -28.40
N ILE A 87 18.83 14.41 -27.91
CA ILE A 87 19.94 14.17 -26.98
C ILE A 87 19.73 14.93 -25.68
N LEU A 88 19.66 16.27 -25.73
CA LEU A 88 19.71 17.11 -24.54
C LEU A 88 18.48 16.92 -23.64
N GLN A 89 17.27 16.99 -24.21
CA GLN A 89 16.03 16.80 -23.45
C GLN A 89 15.94 15.40 -22.84
N LYS A 90 16.30 14.35 -23.58
CA LYS A 90 16.31 12.96 -23.08
C LYS A 90 17.32 12.75 -21.95
N ASN A 91 18.49 13.38 -22.06
CA ASN A 91 19.50 13.34 -21.00
C ASN A 91 19.06 14.11 -19.76
N GLU A 92 18.37 15.24 -19.92
CA GLU A 92 17.79 16.02 -18.83
C GLU A 92 16.67 15.25 -18.11
N GLU A 93 15.79 14.59 -18.87
CA GLU A 93 14.76 13.69 -18.33
C GLU A 93 15.40 12.55 -17.53
N PHE A 94 16.37 11.84 -18.11
CA PHE A 94 17.11 10.77 -17.43
C PHE A 94 17.75 11.26 -16.13
N ALA A 95 18.44 12.41 -16.15
CA ALA A 95 19.07 12.98 -14.97
C ALA A 95 18.04 13.37 -13.89
N THR A 96 16.91 13.93 -14.31
CA THR A 96 15.79 14.28 -13.43
C THR A 96 15.20 13.04 -12.78
N TRP A 97 14.91 12.01 -13.59
CA TRP A 97 14.41 10.73 -13.10
C TRP A 97 15.38 10.09 -12.12
N HIS A 98 16.69 10.05 -12.42
CA HIS A 98 17.69 9.45 -11.55
C HIS A 98 17.74 10.16 -10.18
N LYS A 99 17.63 11.49 -10.16
CA LYS A 99 17.55 12.28 -8.92
C LYS A 99 16.29 11.96 -8.12
N LEU A 100 15.13 11.86 -8.79
CA LEU A 100 13.87 11.49 -8.15
C LEU A 100 13.93 10.05 -7.60
N ASN A 101 14.45 9.10 -8.37
CA ASN A 101 14.62 7.70 -7.99
C ASN A 101 15.48 7.55 -6.72
N ALA A 102 16.64 8.23 -6.67
CA ALA A 102 17.48 8.24 -5.48
C ALA A 102 16.75 8.84 -4.25
N GLY A 103 16.00 9.91 -4.44
CA GLY A 103 15.15 10.50 -3.40
C GLY A 103 14.05 9.55 -2.93
N CYS A 104 13.41 8.83 -3.85
CA CYS A 104 12.38 7.84 -3.54
C CYS A 104 12.97 6.69 -2.72
N LEU A 105 14.11 6.11 -3.13
CA LEU A 105 14.80 5.08 -2.36
C LEU A 105 15.16 5.55 -0.95
N PHE A 106 15.61 6.80 -0.81
CA PHE A 106 15.89 7.39 0.49
C PHE A 106 14.65 7.43 1.38
N TYR A 107 13.53 8.00 0.91
CA TYR A 107 12.30 8.08 1.69
C TYR A 107 11.68 6.71 1.96
N LEU A 108 11.70 5.81 0.97
CA LEU A 108 11.26 4.45 1.13
C LEU A 108 12.03 3.79 2.27
N SER A 109 13.36 3.76 2.20
CA SER A 109 14.23 3.22 3.27
C SER A 109 13.98 3.91 4.62
N ALA A 110 13.84 5.23 4.62
CA ALA A 110 13.56 6.00 5.84
C ALA A 110 12.18 5.70 6.44
N SER A 111 11.22 5.19 5.67
CA SER A 111 9.89 4.79 6.18
C SER A 111 9.85 3.35 6.71
N LEU A 112 10.92 2.57 6.54
CA LEU A 112 10.95 1.16 6.93
C LEU A 112 11.55 0.95 8.31
N ALA A 113 11.08 -0.11 8.98
CA ALA A 113 11.78 -0.71 10.11
C ALA A 113 13.09 -1.37 9.64
N GLU A 114 14.08 -1.45 10.52
CA GLU A 114 15.42 -1.95 10.16
C GLU A 114 15.41 -3.39 9.62
N SER A 115 14.51 -4.23 10.13
CA SER A 115 14.28 -5.59 9.65
C SER A 115 13.87 -5.67 8.18
N ILE A 116 13.12 -4.67 7.69
CA ILE A 116 12.61 -4.63 6.30
C ILE A 116 13.62 -3.94 5.37
N LYS A 117 14.38 -2.96 5.89
CA LYS A 117 15.40 -2.26 5.09
C LYS A 117 16.40 -3.23 4.45
N ALA A 118 16.79 -4.29 5.16
CA ALA A 118 17.72 -5.29 4.63
C ALA A 118 17.20 -5.94 3.34
N CYS A 119 15.89 -6.18 3.24
CA CYS A 119 15.25 -6.81 2.08
C CYS A 119 15.34 -5.95 0.81
N ILE A 120 15.37 -4.61 0.97
CA ILE A 120 15.35 -3.70 -0.16
C ILE A 120 16.73 -3.11 -0.55
N ARG A 121 17.79 -3.40 0.21
CA ARG A 121 19.15 -2.87 -0.07
C ARG A 121 19.69 -3.26 -1.44
N LYS A 122 19.21 -4.36 -2.03
CA LYS A 122 19.65 -4.86 -3.34
C LYS A 122 19.12 -4.02 -4.51
N PHE A 123 18.03 -3.29 -4.31
CA PHE A 123 17.36 -2.56 -5.39
C PHE A 123 18.02 -1.20 -5.63
N LYS A 124 18.24 -0.89 -6.90
CA LYS A 124 18.73 0.41 -7.37
C LYS A 124 17.60 1.29 -7.93
N VAL A 125 16.43 0.69 -8.11
CA VAL A 125 15.23 1.35 -8.62
C VAL A 125 14.17 1.33 -7.52
N ALA A 126 13.59 2.50 -7.24
CA ALA A 126 12.59 2.67 -6.20
C ALA A 126 11.33 1.86 -6.46
N SER A 127 10.89 1.78 -7.73
CA SER A 127 9.71 1.01 -8.13
C SER A 127 9.85 -0.47 -7.84
N GLU A 128 10.98 -1.08 -8.16
CA GLU A 128 11.25 -2.49 -7.85
C GLU A 128 11.25 -2.74 -6.34
N ALA A 129 11.90 -1.87 -5.57
CA ALA A 129 11.92 -1.96 -4.11
C ALA A 129 10.52 -1.83 -3.50
N TYR A 130 9.74 -0.88 -4.01
CA TYR A 130 8.38 -0.61 -3.57
C TYR A 130 7.43 -1.76 -3.93
N GLU A 131 7.55 -2.30 -5.13
CA GLU A 131 6.78 -3.46 -5.60
C GLU A 131 7.06 -4.70 -4.76
N GLU A 132 8.32 -4.97 -4.40
CA GLU A 132 8.68 -6.09 -3.52
C GLU A 132 8.00 -5.97 -2.15
N ILE A 133 8.07 -4.78 -1.52
CA ILE A 133 7.39 -4.51 -0.25
C ILE A 133 5.88 -4.70 -0.38
N CYS A 134 5.30 -4.14 -1.45
CA CYS A 134 3.87 -4.23 -1.69
C CYS A 134 3.43 -5.66 -1.92
N SER A 135 4.19 -6.45 -2.70
CA SER A 135 3.87 -7.84 -3.00
C SER A 135 3.90 -8.69 -1.75
N PHE A 136 4.92 -8.50 -0.91
CA PHE A 136 5.04 -9.22 0.35
C PHE A 136 3.85 -8.98 1.28
N TRP A 137 3.47 -7.72 1.49
CA TRP A 137 2.39 -7.37 2.42
C TRP A 137 0.99 -7.45 1.83
N LYS A 138 0.81 -7.31 0.51
CA LYS A 138 -0.45 -7.68 -0.15
C LYS A 138 -0.71 -9.17 -0.04
N LEU A 139 0.32 -10.01 -0.27
CA LEU A 139 0.21 -11.45 -0.10
C LEU A 139 -0.08 -11.83 1.35
N GLU A 140 0.66 -11.28 2.31
CA GLU A 140 0.43 -11.56 3.73
C GLU A 140 -0.96 -11.09 4.18
N SER A 141 -1.43 -9.93 3.72
CA SER A 141 -2.81 -9.46 3.97
C SER A 141 -3.85 -10.42 3.40
N SER A 142 -3.63 -10.92 2.18
CA SER A 142 -4.55 -11.84 1.50
C SER A 142 -4.63 -13.22 2.18
N LEU A 143 -3.55 -13.67 2.81
CA LEU A 143 -3.50 -14.94 3.55
C LEU A 143 -3.97 -14.77 5.01
N ALA A 144 -3.66 -13.63 5.63
CA ALA A 144 -3.99 -13.35 7.02
C ALA A 144 -5.49 -13.15 7.22
N PHE A 145 -6.22 -12.55 6.26
CA PHE A 145 -7.66 -12.35 6.41
C PHE A 145 -8.43 -13.68 6.50
N PRO A 146 -8.32 -14.64 5.56
CA PRO A 146 -8.98 -15.93 5.68
C PRO A 146 -8.62 -16.69 6.96
N GLU A 147 -7.35 -16.66 7.38
CA GLU A 147 -6.92 -17.34 8.60
C GLU A 147 -7.54 -16.73 9.86
N ARG A 148 -7.41 -15.39 10.01
CA ARG A 148 -7.96 -14.66 11.17
C ARG A 148 -9.49 -14.71 11.18
N TYR A 149 -10.13 -14.59 10.01
CA TYR A 149 -11.57 -14.73 9.85
C TYR A 149 -12.03 -16.13 10.26
N ARG A 150 -11.36 -17.18 9.78
CA ARG A 150 -11.64 -18.58 10.18
C ARG A 150 -11.51 -18.75 11.69
N LYS A 151 -10.44 -18.22 12.29
CA LYS A 151 -10.22 -18.27 13.76
C LYS A 151 -11.33 -17.55 14.53
N TRP A 152 -11.79 -16.40 14.04
CA TRP A 152 -12.91 -15.66 14.64
C TRP A 152 -14.23 -16.42 14.50
N VAL A 153 -14.57 -16.90 13.29
CA VAL A 153 -15.86 -17.56 13.08
C VAL A 153 -15.98 -18.91 13.77
N THR A 154 -14.87 -19.61 14.00
CA THR A 154 -14.82 -20.87 14.75
C THR A 154 -14.66 -20.68 16.26
N CYS A 155 -14.52 -19.44 16.74
CA CYS A 155 -14.45 -19.15 18.17
C CYS A 155 -15.86 -19.22 18.79
N HIS A 156 -16.22 -20.38 19.30
CA HIS A 156 -17.53 -20.63 19.92
C HIS A 156 -17.45 -20.77 21.44
N TYR A 157 -18.54 -20.38 22.09
CA TYR A 157 -18.77 -20.65 23.50
C TYR A 157 -18.94 -22.16 23.69
N ARG A 158 -18.27 -22.72 24.70
CA ARG A 158 -18.42 -24.12 25.09
C ARG A 158 -19.34 -24.19 26.29
N GLN A 159 -20.31 -25.09 26.27
CA GLN A 159 -21.22 -25.32 27.39
C GLN A 159 -20.42 -25.61 28.67
N GLY A 160 -20.79 -24.96 29.78
CA GLY A 160 -20.06 -25.03 31.05
C GLY A 160 -18.79 -24.16 31.11
N GLY A 161 -18.48 -23.40 30.05
CA GLY A 161 -17.37 -22.46 30.03
C GLY A 161 -17.68 -21.12 30.69
N LYS A 162 -16.63 -20.38 31.10
CA LYS A 162 -16.78 -19.02 31.67
C LYS A 162 -17.08 -18.00 30.57
N ALA A 163 -18.27 -17.37 30.62
CA ALA A 163 -18.72 -16.39 29.63
C ALA A 163 -17.71 -15.24 29.40
N ARG A 164 -17.15 -14.68 30.48
CA ARG A 164 -16.12 -13.61 30.40
C ARG A 164 -14.87 -14.03 29.64
N VAL A 165 -14.40 -15.27 29.84
CA VAL A 165 -13.21 -15.80 29.16
C VAL A 165 -13.48 -15.98 27.67
N PHE A 166 -14.66 -16.49 27.31
CA PHE A 166 -15.10 -16.59 25.93
C PHE A 166 -15.19 -15.21 25.27
N VAL A 167 -15.90 -14.25 25.87
CA VAL A 167 -16.07 -12.90 25.30
C VAL A 167 -14.71 -12.22 25.09
N HIS A 168 -13.79 -12.34 26.04
CA HIS A 168 -12.44 -11.80 25.90
C HIS A 168 -11.71 -12.41 24.69
N LYS A 169 -11.71 -13.74 24.58
CA LYS A 169 -11.08 -14.45 23.45
C LYS A 169 -11.74 -14.09 22.10
N TRP A 170 -13.07 -14.02 22.08
CA TRP A 170 -13.84 -13.70 20.88
C TRP A 170 -13.57 -12.26 20.42
N LYS A 171 -13.58 -11.28 21.34
CA LYS A 171 -13.23 -9.88 21.03
C LYS A 171 -11.80 -9.74 20.51
N LYS A 172 -10.85 -10.50 21.08
CA LYS A 172 -9.48 -10.54 20.58
C LYS A 172 -9.43 -11.06 19.13
N CYS A 173 -10.16 -12.13 18.81
CA CYS A 173 -10.21 -12.64 17.44
C CYS A 173 -10.88 -11.65 16.48
N LEU A 174 -11.94 -10.95 16.90
CA LEU A 174 -12.56 -9.88 16.11
C LEU A 174 -11.57 -8.75 15.82
N GLN A 175 -10.83 -8.30 16.83
CA GLN A 175 -9.79 -7.28 16.67
C GLN A 175 -8.72 -7.71 15.67
N GLU A 176 -8.24 -8.96 15.74
CA GLU A 176 -7.28 -9.49 14.78
C GLU A 176 -7.80 -9.42 13.33
N VAL A 177 -9.10 -9.67 13.09
CA VAL A 177 -9.71 -9.54 11.74
C VAL A 177 -9.84 -8.06 11.33
N GLN A 178 -10.25 -7.19 12.24
CA GLN A 178 -10.38 -5.76 11.98
C GLN A 178 -9.03 -5.08 11.70
N GLU A 179 -7.92 -5.60 12.23
CA GLU A 179 -6.56 -5.12 11.92
C GLU A 179 -6.16 -5.34 10.46
N VAL A 180 -6.63 -6.44 9.84
CA VAL A 180 -6.33 -6.75 8.43
C VAL A 180 -7.40 -6.24 7.49
N SER A 181 -8.62 -6.01 8.00
CA SER A 181 -9.73 -5.49 7.20
C SER A 181 -10.74 -4.72 8.06
N PRO A 182 -10.46 -3.44 8.37
CA PRO A 182 -11.33 -2.64 9.23
C PRO A 182 -12.69 -2.35 8.59
N ASP A 183 -12.74 -2.29 7.25
CA ASP A 183 -13.92 -1.87 6.49
C ASP A 183 -14.88 -3.04 6.14
N LEU A 184 -14.43 -4.30 6.27
CA LEU A 184 -15.19 -5.48 5.81
C LEU A 184 -16.16 -6.07 6.85
N LEU A 185 -16.18 -5.56 8.08
CA LEU A 185 -17.01 -6.11 9.15
C LEU A 185 -17.99 -5.07 9.71
N PRO A 186 -19.16 -4.85 9.07
CA PRO A 186 -20.21 -4.01 9.62
C PRO A 186 -20.68 -4.49 11.00
N PRO A 187 -21.15 -3.58 11.90
CA PRO A 187 -21.64 -3.95 13.22
C PRO A 187 -22.70 -5.06 13.22
N ALA A 188 -23.61 -5.05 12.24
CA ALA A 188 -24.64 -6.08 12.08
C ALA A 188 -24.06 -7.49 11.83
N TRP A 189 -22.95 -7.60 11.09
CA TRP A 189 -22.27 -8.88 10.85
C TRP A 189 -21.57 -9.39 12.10
N GLN A 190 -20.93 -8.49 12.85
CA GLN A 190 -20.29 -8.81 14.12
C GLN A 190 -21.34 -9.32 15.13
N TYR A 191 -22.51 -8.68 15.18
CA TYR A 191 -23.65 -9.09 15.98
C TYR A 191 -24.16 -10.49 15.58
N GLY A 192 -24.46 -10.71 14.30
CA GLY A 192 -24.93 -12.00 13.80
C GLY A 192 -23.95 -13.12 14.11
N GLN A 193 -22.64 -12.86 13.93
CA GLN A 193 -21.62 -13.85 14.24
C GLN A 193 -21.46 -14.10 15.74
N PHE A 194 -21.64 -13.09 16.59
CA PHE A 194 -21.65 -13.28 18.03
C PHE A 194 -22.80 -14.19 18.47
N LEU A 195 -24.01 -13.99 17.92
CA LEU A 195 -25.15 -14.87 18.17
C LEU A 195 -24.87 -16.32 17.78
N GLN A 196 -24.27 -16.54 16.60
CA GLN A 196 -23.83 -17.87 16.17
C GLN A 196 -22.85 -18.49 17.17
N ALA A 197 -21.89 -17.68 17.64
CA ALA A 197 -20.84 -18.14 18.53
C ALA A 197 -21.33 -18.55 19.93
N ILE A 198 -22.48 -18.04 20.38
CA ILE A 198 -23.05 -18.38 21.69
C ILE A 198 -24.17 -19.42 21.62
N ARG A 199 -24.54 -19.94 20.44
CA ARG A 199 -25.68 -20.86 20.27
C ARG A 199 -25.68 -22.08 21.20
N SER A 200 -24.50 -22.56 21.60
CA SER A 200 -24.38 -23.69 22.54
C SER A 200 -24.69 -23.33 24.00
N HIS A 201 -24.96 -22.07 24.33
CA HIS A 201 -25.39 -21.65 25.65
C HIS A 201 -26.89 -21.94 25.84
N PRO A 202 -27.33 -22.56 26.96
CA PRO A 202 -28.74 -22.94 27.16
C PRO A 202 -29.73 -21.79 27.01
N GLU A 203 -29.34 -20.59 27.43
CA GLU A 203 -30.18 -19.38 27.36
C GLU A 203 -29.92 -18.52 26.12
N ALA A 204 -29.05 -18.94 25.19
CA ALA A 204 -28.80 -18.18 23.97
C ALA A 204 -30.06 -18.09 23.09
N GLU A 205 -30.92 -19.10 23.10
CA GLU A 205 -32.15 -19.10 22.34
C GLU A 205 -33.13 -18.02 22.83
N LEU A 206 -33.17 -17.77 24.15
CA LEU A 206 -33.94 -16.66 24.74
C LEU A 206 -33.35 -15.31 24.31
N LEU A 207 -32.02 -15.21 24.29
CA LEU A 207 -31.33 -13.99 23.86
C LEU A 207 -31.57 -13.70 22.37
N VAL A 208 -31.55 -14.71 21.51
CA VAL A 208 -31.83 -14.59 20.06
C VAL A 208 -33.29 -14.24 19.80
N THR A 209 -34.23 -14.83 20.55
CA THR A 209 -35.67 -14.67 20.30
C THR A 209 -36.23 -13.36 20.87
N HIS A 210 -35.73 -12.92 22.03
CA HIS A 210 -36.26 -11.75 22.75
C HIS A 210 -35.45 -10.47 22.56
N HIS A 211 -34.20 -10.55 22.10
CA HIS A 211 -33.40 -9.36 21.84
C HIS A 211 -33.52 -8.94 20.37
N LYS A 212 -34.32 -7.90 20.11
CA LYS A 212 -34.39 -7.21 18.82
C LYS A 212 -33.66 -5.86 18.90
N PRO A 213 -32.32 -5.83 18.83
CA PRO A 213 -31.59 -4.57 18.81
C PRO A 213 -31.83 -3.83 17.50
N ASP A 214 -31.63 -2.51 17.55
CA ASP A 214 -31.48 -1.69 16.36
C ASP A 214 -30.16 -2.09 15.64
N LEU A 215 -30.29 -2.63 14.42
CA LEU A 215 -29.15 -3.09 13.61
C LEU A 215 -28.27 -1.93 13.11
N GLU A 216 -28.82 -0.71 13.09
CA GLU A 216 -28.10 0.52 12.75
C GLU A 216 -27.36 1.11 13.96
N SER A 217 -27.60 0.58 15.17
CA SER A 217 -26.92 1.05 16.37
C SER A 217 -25.43 0.69 16.34
N PRO A 218 -24.52 1.67 16.49
CA PRO A 218 -23.08 1.39 16.58
C PRO A 218 -22.72 0.63 17.86
N ARG A 219 -23.65 0.52 18.82
CA ARG A 219 -23.46 -0.16 20.11
C ARG A 219 -24.08 -1.56 20.16
N ILE A 220 -24.71 -2.03 19.08
CA ILE A 220 -25.39 -3.33 19.03
C ILE A 220 -24.55 -4.49 19.58
N LEU A 221 -23.25 -4.52 19.25
CA LEU A 221 -22.33 -5.56 19.73
C LEU A 221 -22.05 -5.43 21.24
N GLN A 222 -21.93 -4.21 21.76
CA GLN A 222 -21.71 -3.99 23.18
C GLN A 222 -22.93 -4.40 24.00
N ASP A 223 -24.14 -4.08 23.49
CA ASP A 223 -25.40 -4.40 24.14
C ASP A 223 -25.64 -5.92 24.22
N VAL A 224 -25.46 -6.64 23.11
CA VAL A 224 -25.63 -8.11 23.09
C VAL A 224 -24.60 -8.82 23.98
N ILE A 225 -23.36 -8.35 24.00
CA ILE A 225 -22.30 -8.90 24.85
C ILE A 225 -22.63 -8.67 26.32
N SER A 226 -23.08 -7.47 26.67
CA SER A 226 -23.43 -7.13 28.06
C SER A 226 -24.57 -8.00 28.57
N LYS A 227 -25.59 -8.23 27.73
CA LYS A 227 -26.68 -9.16 28.04
C LYS A 227 -26.20 -10.59 28.19
N PHE A 228 -25.38 -11.09 27.26
CA PHE A 228 -24.81 -12.44 27.37
C PHE A 228 -24.00 -12.62 28.66
N LEU A 229 -23.22 -11.60 29.06
CA LEU A 229 -22.45 -11.63 30.30
C LEU A 229 -23.32 -11.58 31.57
N SER A 230 -24.58 -11.16 31.46
CA SER A 230 -25.53 -11.19 32.58
C SER A 230 -26.30 -12.51 32.70
N LEU A 231 -26.18 -13.42 31.72
CA LEU A 231 -26.77 -14.76 31.74
C LEU A 231 -25.91 -15.79 32.50
N GLY A 232 -24.74 -15.39 33.00
CA GLY A 232 -23.75 -16.29 33.60
C GLY A 232 -23.11 -15.75 34.87
#